data_AF-A0A7X9EXG4-F1
#
_entry.id   AF-A0A7X9EXG4-F1
#
_cell.length_a   1.000
_cell.length_b   1.000
_cell.length_c   1.000
_cell.angle_alpha   90.00
_cell.angle_beta   90.00
_cell.angle_gamma   90.00
#
_symmetry.space_group_name_H-M   'P 1'
#
loop_
_entity.id
_entity.type
_entity.pdbx_description
1 polymer ?
#
loop_
_entity_poly.entity_id
_entity_poly.type
_entity_poly.pdbx_seq_one_letter_code
_entity_poly.pdbx_strand_id
1 'polypeptide(L)'
;MSRIPLRKYIQEIEILIENGNLDEAHQHCIYILQTFPKNIAVYRLLGKILMEKGSYEDSAFVFNKVLEVFPDDFIAHVGLSFLAEVHEQLDDAVMHMERAFELQPTNAVLKEELKRLHLKKDGIEPQTIRLTRGALVNMYLRSSLYPQAIAELKIGLQTNPSRVDFKEHLADALLKQGEKIEAVQTAIEVLGTAPFNFNANRIALETLPNTSDALDTQAFHHHLIDVDPYYVYVGDRIQNVADVPDVAVSIDRYDGKKPKIDLEAIHIQEEIEKHWNKTSFWKEGESQGSEIDWDSIIENKLVEKKEKTRKIPLESAQEANQEQVEEKKEEHLEEQGDELHEPELILEENEPTHDGIPGWIFDDPEEPTYDGPEGDESSTVEQTITSELDVDQSESGMVDQDVPTISEPESEVISKHWVKMENEHGTQSSLEDTQKIALQEEVEIFNAGVHAITEKDVPTAIHHFTVLLEKSAFAKDIIAALENSAALLENEPDAWYVLGKAYQKNDQKEKALEAFRKAEETSFS
;
A
#
# COMPACT_ATOMS: atom_id res chain seq x y z
N MET A 1 -21.48 18.05 -26.47
CA MET A 1 -20.36 17.97 -25.52
C MET A 1 -19.75 16.58 -25.68
N SER A 2 -18.44 16.47 -25.81
CA SER A 2 -17.78 15.16 -25.90
C SER A 2 -17.72 14.54 -24.51
N ARG A 3 -18.31 13.34 -24.33
CA ARG A 3 -18.14 12.57 -23.09
C ARG A 3 -16.72 12.01 -23.01
N ILE A 4 -16.11 12.11 -21.85
CA ILE A 4 -14.77 11.61 -21.55
C ILE A 4 -14.83 10.69 -20.31
N PRO A 5 -14.11 9.55 -20.29
CA PRO A 5 -13.96 8.74 -19.09
C PRO A 5 -13.33 9.53 -17.94
N LEU A 6 -13.85 9.39 -16.72
CA LEU A 6 -13.44 10.19 -15.57
C LEU A 6 -11.94 10.05 -15.25
N ARG A 7 -11.42 8.82 -15.20
CA ARG A 7 -9.96 8.57 -14.99
C ARG A 7 -9.09 9.24 -16.04
N LYS A 8 -9.49 9.16 -17.31
CA LYS A 8 -8.77 9.83 -18.41
C LYS A 8 -8.81 11.34 -18.26
N TYR A 9 -9.93 11.89 -17.83
CA TYR A 9 -10.06 13.33 -17.61
C TYR A 9 -9.17 13.80 -16.45
N ILE A 10 -9.08 13.03 -15.36
CA ILE A 10 -8.15 13.29 -14.24
C ILE A 10 -6.69 13.28 -14.74
N GLN A 11 -6.30 12.31 -15.57
CA GLN A 11 -4.97 12.29 -16.20
C GLN A 11 -4.70 13.50 -17.09
N GLU A 12 -5.69 13.97 -17.86
CA GLU A 12 -5.54 15.21 -18.64
C GLU A 12 -5.30 16.42 -17.72
N ILE A 13 -5.93 16.46 -16.55
CA ILE A 13 -5.71 17.53 -15.55
C ILE A 13 -4.31 17.42 -14.94
N GLU A 14 -3.83 16.23 -14.60
CA GLU A 14 -2.44 16.02 -14.14
C GLU A 14 -1.44 16.59 -15.14
N ILE A 15 -1.61 16.28 -16.43
CA ILE A 15 -0.77 16.82 -17.50
C ILE A 15 -0.87 18.35 -17.59
N LEU A 16 -2.05 18.94 -17.35
CA LEU A 16 -2.18 20.41 -17.31
C LEU A 16 -1.41 21.02 -16.14
N ILE A 17 -1.41 20.37 -14.97
CA ILE A 17 -0.63 20.80 -13.80
C ILE A 17 0.86 20.73 -14.12
N GLU A 18 1.34 19.62 -14.66
CA GLU A 18 2.75 19.46 -15.05
C GLU A 18 3.22 20.50 -16.08
N ASN A 19 2.32 20.95 -16.96
CA ASN A 19 2.60 22.00 -17.95
C ASN A 19 2.47 23.43 -17.37
N GLY A 20 2.10 23.59 -16.10
CA GLY A 20 1.92 24.88 -15.44
C GLY A 20 0.61 25.60 -15.77
N ASN A 21 -0.34 24.93 -16.45
CA ASN A 21 -1.65 25.50 -16.81
C ASN A 21 -2.63 25.41 -15.63
N LEU A 22 -2.27 26.01 -14.49
CA LEU A 22 -2.95 25.85 -13.21
C LEU A 22 -4.36 26.44 -13.17
N ASP A 23 -4.63 27.50 -13.94
CA ASP A 23 -5.97 28.11 -14.01
C ASP A 23 -6.97 27.23 -14.76
N GLU A 24 -6.54 26.64 -15.88
CA GLU A 24 -7.36 25.71 -16.65
C GLU A 24 -7.58 24.42 -15.86
N ALA A 25 -6.52 23.85 -15.27
CA ALA A 25 -6.60 22.68 -14.40
C ALA A 25 -7.58 22.91 -13.22
N HIS A 26 -7.51 24.08 -12.57
CA HIS A 26 -8.41 24.43 -11.48
C HIS A 26 -9.88 24.39 -11.93
N GLN A 27 -10.21 25.02 -13.07
CA GLN A 27 -11.58 25.02 -13.59
C GLN A 27 -12.09 23.62 -13.93
N HIS A 28 -11.22 22.77 -14.49
CA HIS A 28 -11.56 21.37 -14.75
C HIS A 28 -11.85 20.58 -13.46
N CYS A 29 -11.04 20.76 -12.41
CA CYS A 29 -11.29 20.16 -11.09
C CYS A 29 -12.65 20.59 -10.52
N ILE A 30 -12.92 21.91 -10.50
CA ILE A 30 -14.20 22.46 -10.01
C ILE A 30 -15.39 21.85 -10.78
N TYR A 31 -15.25 21.72 -12.10
CA TYR A 31 -16.28 21.15 -12.94
C TYR A 31 -16.55 19.67 -12.62
N ILE A 32 -15.52 18.86 -12.36
CA ILE A 32 -15.71 17.46 -11.96
C ILE A 32 -16.40 17.40 -10.59
N LEU A 33 -15.98 18.23 -9.63
CA LEU A 33 -16.57 18.29 -8.28
C LEU A 33 -18.04 18.73 -8.28
N GLN A 34 -18.53 19.39 -9.33
CA GLN A 34 -19.97 19.65 -9.49
C GLN A 34 -20.79 18.38 -9.67
N THR A 35 -20.21 17.39 -10.33
CA THR A 35 -20.87 16.12 -10.64
C THR A 35 -20.55 15.06 -9.59
N PHE A 36 -19.31 15.04 -9.10
CA PHE A 36 -18.82 14.11 -8.08
C PHE A 36 -18.20 14.88 -6.91
N PRO A 37 -19.03 15.39 -5.97
CA PRO A 37 -18.57 16.36 -4.96
C PRO A 37 -17.57 15.86 -3.93
N LYS A 38 -17.37 14.54 -3.78
CA LYS A 38 -16.43 13.96 -2.83
C LYS A 38 -15.33 13.14 -3.50
N ASN A 39 -15.10 13.34 -4.81
CA ASN A 39 -14.11 12.56 -5.55
C ASN A 39 -12.68 12.85 -5.07
N ILE A 40 -12.08 11.91 -4.35
CA ILE A 40 -10.81 12.16 -3.65
C ILE A 40 -9.61 12.33 -4.59
N ALA A 41 -9.61 11.65 -5.74
CA ALA A 41 -8.57 11.87 -6.74
C ALA A 41 -8.53 13.33 -7.20
N VAL A 42 -9.69 13.96 -7.40
CA VAL A 42 -9.77 15.38 -7.76
C VAL A 42 -9.41 16.30 -6.60
N TYR A 43 -9.73 15.95 -5.35
CA TYR A 43 -9.27 16.71 -4.18
C TYR A 43 -7.73 16.71 -4.08
N ARG A 44 -7.05 15.60 -4.35
CA ARG A 44 -5.57 15.56 -4.40
C ARG A 44 -5.02 16.55 -5.43
N LEU A 45 -5.57 16.55 -6.65
CA LEU A 45 -5.16 17.48 -7.71
C LEU A 45 -5.45 18.94 -7.34
N LEU A 46 -6.62 19.21 -6.76
CA LEU A 46 -6.99 20.54 -6.29
C LEU A 46 -6.02 21.05 -5.22
N GLY A 47 -5.62 20.19 -4.27
CA GLY A 47 -4.61 20.53 -3.26
C GLY A 47 -3.28 20.93 -3.89
N LYS A 48 -2.77 20.12 -4.83
CA LYS A 48 -1.54 20.46 -5.59
C LYS A 48 -1.65 21.81 -6.29
N ILE A 49 -2.76 22.04 -7.00
CA ILE A 49 -3.01 23.30 -7.71
C ILE A 49 -3.04 24.50 -6.76
N LEU A 50 -3.75 24.39 -5.63
CA LEU A 50 -3.87 25.47 -4.65
C LEU A 50 -2.53 25.80 -4.00
N MET A 51 -1.72 24.78 -3.70
CA MET A 51 -0.37 24.95 -3.19
C MET A 51 0.53 25.68 -4.19
N GLU A 52 0.52 25.29 -5.47
CA GLU A 52 1.33 25.96 -6.50
C GLU A 52 0.88 27.40 -6.78
N LYS A 53 -0.40 27.71 -6.56
CA LYS A 53 -0.95 29.07 -6.62
C LYS A 53 -0.66 29.92 -5.38
N GLY A 54 -0.12 29.33 -4.31
CA GLY A 54 0.14 30.02 -3.04
C GLY A 54 -1.08 30.14 -2.11
N SER A 55 -2.19 29.47 -2.43
CA SER A 55 -3.39 29.38 -1.58
C SER A 55 -3.21 28.31 -0.51
N TYR A 56 -2.28 28.55 0.44
CA TYR A 56 -1.81 27.53 1.38
C TYR A 56 -2.87 27.03 2.36
N GLU A 57 -3.69 27.93 2.94
CA GLU A 57 -4.76 27.57 3.87
C GLU A 57 -5.81 26.67 3.22
N ASP A 58 -6.21 27.02 2.00
CA ASP A 58 -7.19 26.24 1.24
C ASP A 58 -6.62 24.89 0.80
N SER A 59 -5.32 24.86 0.43
CA SER A 59 -4.61 23.62 0.14
C SER A 59 -4.55 22.70 1.36
N ALA A 60 -4.25 23.24 2.54
CA ALA A 60 -4.21 22.46 3.78
C ALA A 60 -5.59 21.88 4.10
N PHE A 61 -6.65 22.67 3.96
CA PHE A 61 -8.02 22.22 4.13
C PHE A 61 -8.38 21.07 3.17
N VAL A 62 -8.03 21.22 1.89
CA VAL A 62 -8.26 20.20 0.86
C VAL A 62 -7.49 18.91 1.14
N PHE A 63 -6.22 18.97 1.54
CA PHE A 63 -5.44 17.79 1.90
C PHE A 63 -5.96 17.11 3.18
N ASN A 64 -6.43 17.87 4.17
CA ASN A 64 -7.07 17.29 5.36
C ASN A 64 -8.35 16.52 4.99
N LYS A 65 -9.13 16.99 4.00
CA LYS A 65 -10.27 16.22 3.47
C LYS A 65 -9.86 14.92 2.79
N VAL A 66 -8.70 14.89 2.13
CA VAL A 66 -8.14 13.63 1.62
C VAL A 66 -7.79 12.69 2.77
N LEU A 67 -7.14 13.18 3.84
CA LEU A 67 -6.76 12.39 5.01
C LEU A 67 -7.96 11.91 5.86
N GLU A 68 -9.08 12.61 5.85
CA GLU A 68 -10.34 12.11 6.45
C GLU A 68 -10.81 10.82 5.77
N VAL A 69 -10.50 10.63 4.48
CA VAL A 69 -10.94 9.47 3.70
C VAL A 69 -9.86 8.39 3.61
N PHE A 70 -8.63 8.81 3.34
CA PHE A 70 -7.42 7.97 3.29
C PHE A 70 -6.36 8.57 4.24
N PRO A 71 -6.36 8.18 5.52
CA PRO A 71 -5.39 8.65 6.53
C PRO A 71 -3.94 8.38 6.18
N ASP A 72 -3.68 7.47 5.25
CA ASP A 72 -2.37 7.06 4.75
C ASP A 72 -2.07 7.62 3.34
N ASP A 73 -2.73 8.72 2.95
CA ASP A 73 -2.50 9.32 1.64
C ASP A 73 -1.12 9.97 1.53
N PHE A 74 -0.28 9.40 0.65
CA PHE A 74 1.07 9.87 0.41
C PHE A 74 1.12 11.35 -0.03
N ILE A 75 0.28 11.71 -1.00
CA ILE A 75 0.30 13.05 -1.61
C ILE A 75 -0.13 14.10 -0.59
N ALA A 76 -1.18 13.82 0.19
CA ALA A 76 -1.67 14.74 1.22
C ALA A 76 -0.65 14.92 2.36
N HIS A 77 0.08 13.87 2.75
CA HIS A 77 1.14 13.99 3.75
C HIS A 77 2.34 14.79 3.28
N VAL A 78 2.83 14.59 2.05
CA VAL A 78 3.87 15.45 1.48
C VAL A 78 3.38 16.92 1.40
N GLY A 79 2.09 17.10 1.07
CA GLY A 79 1.32 18.35 1.16
C GLY A 79 1.45 19.08 2.44
N LEU A 80 0.87 18.50 3.45
CA LEU A 80 0.79 19.13 4.76
C LEU A 80 2.19 19.30 5.36
N SER A 81 3.15 18.43 5.06
CA SER A 81 4.53 18.62 5.48
C SER A 81 5.15 19.90 4.90
N PHE A 82 5.02 20.10 3.59
CA PHE A 82 5.55 21.29 2.93
C PHE A 82 4.84 22.56 3.43
N LEU A 83 3.50 22.52 3.52
CA LEU A 83 2.71 23.65 4.02
C LEU A 83 3.08 23.99 5.46
N ALA A 84 3.25 23.00 6.34
CA ALA A 84 3.71 23.22 7.70
C ALA A 84 5.12 23.84 7.74
N GLU A 85 6.02 23.42 6.86
CA GLU A 85 7.35 24.02 6.76
C GLU A 85 7.29 25.51 6.38
N VAL A 86 6.44 25.88 5.42
CA VAL A 86 6.22 27.28 5.00
C VAL A 86 5.72 28.14 6.16
N HIS A 87 4.90 27.57 7.05
CA HIS A 87 4.40 28.25 8.25
C HIS A 87 5.33 28.13 9.47
N GLU A 88 6.57 27.66 9.27
CA GLU A 88 7.57 27.43 10.32
C GLU A 88 7.13 26.43 11.42
N GLN A 89 6.11 25.62 11.16
CA GLN A 89 5.61 24.54 12.02
C GLN A 89 6.43 23.27 11.79
N LEU A 90 7.72 23.32 12.18
CA LEU A 90 8.68 22.27 11.83
C LEU A 90 8.37 20.91 12.48
N ASP A 91 7.70 20.90 13.63
CA ASP A 91 7.22 19.65 14.27
C ASP A 91 6.19 18.93 13.40
N ASP A 92 5.19 19.65 12.90
CA ASP A 92 4.14 19.10 12.04
C ASP A 92 4.70 18.73 10.66
N ALA A 93 5.65 19.53 10.16
CA ALA A 93 6.35 19.25 8.91
C ALA A 93 7.08 17.89 8.96
N VAL A 94 7.85 17.66 10.03
CA VAL A 94 8.53 16.37 10.26
C VAL A 94 7.50 15.25 10.42
N MET A 95 6.45 15.45 11.23
CA MET A 95 5.44 14.42 11.47
C MET A 95 4.77 13.95 10.18
N HIS A 96 4.32 14.88 9.32
CA HIS A 96 3.70 14.53 8.05
C HIS A 96 4.68 13.90 7.06
N MET A 97 5.93 14.37 7.00
CA MET A 97 6.96 13.75 6.15
C MET A 97 7.30 12.34 6.64
N GLU A 98 7.33 12.12 7.96
CA GLU A 98 7.51 10.79 8.53
C GLU A 98 6.39 9.86 8.06
N ARG A 99 5.13 10.33 8.00
CA ARG A 99 4.01 9.53 7.47
C ARG A 99 4.15 9.18 6.01
N ALA A 100 4.58 10.12 5.18
CA ALA A 100 4.92 9.82 3.78
C ALA A 100 6.04 8.77 3.69
N PHE A 101 7.06 8.88 4.56
CA PHE A 101 8.15 7.90 4.65
C PHE A 101 7.69 6.51 5.13
N GLU A 102 6.67 6.42 6.00
CA GLU A 102 6.12 5.11 6.43
C GLU A 102 5.56 4.30 5.26
N LEU A 103 5.08 4.96 4.20
CA LEU A 103 4.54 4.34 3.00
C LEU A 103 5.65 3.91 2.04
N GLN A 104 6.76 4.65 2.04
CA GLN A 104 7.91 4.44 1.15
C GLN A 104 9.25 4.54 1.88
N PRO A 105 9.56 3.57 2.76
CA PRO A 105 10.81 3.60 3.54
C PRO A 105 12.06 3.39 2.69
N THR A 106 11.91 3.01 1.41
CA THR A 106 12.99 2.84 0.44
C THR A 106 13.28 4.10 -0.38
N ASN A 107 12.37 5.07 -0.41
CA ASN A 107 12.52 6.30 -1.19
C ASN A 107 13.67 7.15 -0.62
N ALA A 108 14.68 7.41 -1.45
CA ALA A 108 15.87 8.12 -1.03
C ALA A 108 15.60 9.62 -0.84
N VAL A 109 14.74 10.20 -1.69
CA VAL A 109 14.35 11.60 -1.59
C VAL A 109 13.64 11.88 -0.27
N LEU A 110 12.71 11.02 0.16
CA LEU A 110 12.05 11.19 1.47
C LEU A 110 13.03 11.12 2.65
N LYS A 111 14.06 10.25 2.56
CA LYS A 111 15.10 10.18 3.60
C LYS A 111 15.93 11.46 3.66
N GLU A 112 16.32 11.99 2.50
CA GLU A 112 17.06 13.25 2.40
C GLU A 112 16.22 14.41 2.93
N GLU A 113 14.92 14.45 2.61
CA GLU A 113 14.02 15.48 3.11
C GLU A 113 13.78 15.41 4.60
N LEU A 114 13.60 14.21 5.18
CA LEU A 114 13.49 14.07 6.62
C LEU A 114 14.76 14.55 7.33
N LYS A 115 15.94 14.22 6.80
CA LYS A 115 17.22 14.72 7.34
C LYS A 115 17.28 16.24 7.29
N ARG A 116 16.88 16.85 6.17
CA ARG A 116 16.83 18.30 6.00
C ARG A 116 15.87 18.95 6.98
N LEU A 117 14.67 18.39 7.17
CA LEU A 117 13.67 18.90 8.11
C LEU A 117 14.15 18.78 9.56
N HIS A 118 14.77 17.66 9.95
CA HIS A 118 15.40 17.52 11.27
C HIS A 118 16.54 18.51 11.50
N LEU A 119 17.39 18.72 10.48
CA LEU A 119 18.44 19.74 10.55
C LEU A 119 17.83 21.14 10.75
N LYS A 120 16.74 21.46 10.04
CA LYS A 120 16.04 22.75 10.18
C LYS A 120 15.40 22.92 11.56
N LYS A 121 14.79 21.85 12.10
CA LYS A 121 14.09 21.84 13.39
C LYS A 121 15.04 21.86 14.58
N ASP A 122 15.96 20.91 14.63
CA ASP A 122 16.79 20.62 15.81
C ASP A 122 18.23 21.15 15.65
N GLY A 123 18.61 21.64 14.46
CA GLY A 123 19.98 22.03 14.14
C GLY A 123 20.95 20.85 13.96
N ILE A 124 20.44 19.61 14.02
CA ILE A 124 21.24 18.39 13.96
C ILE A 124 20.68 17.49 12.85
N GLU A 125 21.53 17.15 11.90
CA GLU A 125 21.18 16.20 10.85
C GLU A 125 21.40 14.75 11.34
N PRO A 126 20.37 13.89 11.35
CA PRO A 126 20.54 12.49 11.70
C PRO A 126 21.32 11.75 10.62
N GLN A 127 22.33 10.97 11.02
CA GLN A 127 23.16 10.18 10.09
C GLN A 127 22.32 9.18 9.27
N THR A 128 21.34 8.55 9.93
CA THR A 128 20.42 7.59 9.32
C THR A 128 19.02 7.79 9.87
N ILE A 129 18.01 7.84 9.00
CA ILE A 129 16.61 7.74 9.40
C ILE A 129 16.31 6.29 9.75
N ARG A 130 15.86 6.05 10.98
CA ARG A 130 15.46 4.72 11.44
C ARG A 130 14.07 4.39 10.89
N LEU A 131 13.82 3.11 10.67
CA LEU A 131 12.49 2.65 10.29
C LEU A 131 11.51 2.95 11.43
N THR A 132 10.39 3.59 11.11
CA THR A 132 9.34 3.88 12.10
C THR A 132 8.47 2.65 12.33
N ARG A 133 7.66 2.69 13.39
CA ARG A 133 6.69 1.61 13.66
C ARG A 133 5.64 1.52 12.56
N GLY A 134 5.15 2.64 12.03
CA GLY A 134 4.18 2.61 10.94
C GLY A 134 4.78 2.03 9.65
N ALA A 135 6.04 2.31 9.36
CA ALA A 135 6.73 1.68 8.23
C ALA A 135 6.84 0.16 8.41
N LEU A 136 7.15 -0.30 9.62
CA LEU A 136 7.21 -1.73 9.95
C LEU A 136 5.84 -2.40 9.84
N VAL A 137 4.78 -1.75 10.33
CA VAL A 137 3.39 -2.21 10.19
C VAL A 137 3.05 -2.37 8.71
N ASN A 138 3.33 -1.36 7.88
CA ASN A 138 3.06 -1.41 6.44
C ASN A 138 3.81 -2.57 5.76
N MET A 139 5.04 -2.85 6.17
CA MET A 139 5.81 -4.01 5.67
C MET A 139 5.16 -5.34 6.09
N TYR A 140 4.69 -5.47 7.33
CA TYR A 140 4.00 -6.67 7.80
C TYR A 140 2.65 -6.88 7.09
N LEU A 141 1.86 -5.82 6.90
CA LEU A 141 0.59 -5.88 6.17
C LEU A 141 0.79 -6.32 4.72
N ARG A 142 1.77 -5.75 4.01
CA ARG A 142 2.13 -6.18 2.64
C ARG A 142 2.57 -7.63 2.58
N SER A 143 3.28 -8.11 3.61
CA SER A 143 3.75 -9.49 3.70
C SER A 143 2.69 -10.47 4.23
N SER A 144 1.45 -10.00 4.46
CA SER A 144 0.37 -10.79 5.07
C SER A 144 0.70 -11.35 6.46
N LEU A 145 1.62 -10.70 7.19
CA LEU A 145 2.01 -11.03 8.55
C LEU A 145 1.09 -10.31 9.56
N TYR A 146 -0.20 -10.64 9.50
CA TYR A 146 -1.25 -9.95 10.27
C TYR A 146 -1.04 -10.02 11.80
N PRO A 147 -0.64 -11.14 12.41
CA PRO A 147 -0.42 -11.19 13.86
C PRO A 147 0.66 -10.21 14.34
N GLN A 148 1.76 -10.10 13.58
CA GLN A 148 2.85 -9.16 13.86
C GLN A 148 2.39 -7.72 13.65
N ALA A 149 1.65 -7.44 12.57
CA ALA A 149 1.07 -6.13 12.32
C ALA A 149 0.15 -5.70 13.46
N ILE A 150 -0.75 -6.59 13.92
CA ILE A 150 -1.71 -6.31 15.00
C ILE A 150 -1.00 -6.04 16.32
N ALA A 151 0.01 -6.83 16.67
CA ALA A 151 0.81 -6.60 17.87
C ALA A 151 1.48 -5.21 17.85
N GLU A 152 2.13 -4.87 16.73
CA GLU A 152 2.77 -3.56 16.55
C GLU A 152 1.76 -2.41 16.56
N LEU A 153 0.60 -2.57 15.91
CA LEU A 153 -0.49 -1.59 15.88
C LEU A 153 -1.06 -1.34 17.27
N LYS A 154 -1.31 -2.40 18.06
CA LYS A 154 -1.81 -2.27 19.44
C LYS A 154 -0.81 -1.51 20.31
N ILE A 155 0.50 -1.77 20.19
CA ILE A 155 1.54 -1.01 20.90
C ILE A 155 1.58 0.44 20.40
N GLY A 156 1.50 0.65 19.08
CA GLY A 156 1.46 1.96 18.46
C GLY A 156 0.30 2.82 18.98
N LEU A 157 -0.89 2.25 19.08
CA LEU A 157 -2.09 2.91 19.62
C LEU A 157 -2.01 3.19 21.11
N GLN A 158 -1.27 2.39 21.90
CA GLN A 158 -1.00 2.73 23.31
C GLN A 158 -0.15 4.00 23.42
N THR A 159 0.84 4.17 22.54
CA THR A 159 1.70 5.37 22.54
C THR A 159 1.00 6.59 21.95
N ASN A 160 0.17 6.40 20.91
CA ASN A 160 -0.51 7.49 20.24
C ASN A 160 -1.95 7.09 19.84
N PRO A 161 -2.92 7.23 20.77
CA PRO A 161 -4.30 6.76 20.56
C PRO A 161 -5.09 7.51 19.48
N SER A 162 -4.61 8.67 19.03
CA SER A 162 -5.27 9.52 18.04
C SER A 162 -4.97 9.15 16.58
N ARG A 163 -4.04 8.21 16.33
CA ARG A 163 -3.67 7.72 14.99
C ARG A 163 -4.84 7.02 14.30
N VAL A 164 -5.59 7.74 13.45
CA VAL A 164 -6.69 7.16 12.67
C VAL A 164 -6.17 6.07 11.73
N ASP A 165 -5.01 6.29 11.10
CA ASP A 165 -4.33 5.34 10.22
C ASP A 165 -4.02 4.01 10.92
N PHE A 166 -3.64 4.02 12.20
CA PHE A 166 -3.41 2.78 12.95
C PHE A 166 -4.68 2.04 13.31
N LYS A 167 -5.75 2.76 13.68
CA LYS A 167 -7.05 2.12 13.95
C LYS A 167 -7.60 1.46 12.69
N GLU A 168 -7.46 2.13 11.55
CA GLU A 168 -7.87 1.59 10.26
C GLU A 168 -7.08 0.35 9.87
N HIS A 169 -5.74 0.41 9.91
CA HIS A 169 -4.88 -0.74 9.64
C HIS A 169 -5.15 -1.91 10.60
N LEU A 170 -5.48 -1.62 11.87
CA LEU A 170 -5.85 -2.63 12.85
C LEU A 170 -7.15 -3.33 12.45
N ALA A 171 -8.17 -2.57 12.06
CA ALA A 171 -9.43 -3.13 11.59
C ALA A 171 -9.24 -4.02 10.35
N ASP A 172 -8.45 -3.57 9.36
CA ASP A 172 -8.17 -4.36 8.15
C ASP A 172 -7.37 -5.64 8.44
N ALA A 173 -6.36 -5.56 9.32
CA ALA A 173 -5.56 -6.71 9.72
C ALA A 173 -6.38 -7.75 10.50
N LEU A 174 -7.23 -7.31 11.43
CA LEU A 174 -8.13 -8.18 12.19
C LEU A 174 -9.13 -8.89 11.27
N LEU A 175 -9.69 -8.17 10.29
CA LEU A 175 -10.59 -8.75 9.30
C LEU A 175 -9.89 -9.87 8.51
N LYS A 176 -8.67 -9.61 8.02
CA LYS A 176 -7.87 -10.58 7.26
C LYS A 176 -7.40 -11.78 8.09
N GLN A 177 -7.24 -11.61 9.40
CA GLN A 177 -6.99 -12.71 10.34
C GLN A 177 -8.25 -13.55 10.63
N GLY A 178 -9.45 -13.00 10.35
CA GLY A 178 -10.74 -13.65 10.58
C GLY A 178 -11.47 -13.18 11.84
N GLU A 179 -10.92 -12.22 12.59
CA GLU A 179 -11.49 -11.64 13.80
C GLU A 179 -12.53 -10.56 13.47
N LYS A 180 -13.62 -10.97 12.81
CA LYS A 180 -14.63 -10.05 12.23
C LYS A 180 -15.27 -9.12 13.25
N ILE A 181 -15.52 -9.58 14.48
CA ILE A 181 -16.23 -8.79 15.50
C ILE A 181 -15.39 -7.61 15.95
N GLU A 182 -14.12 -7.84 16.31
CA GLU A 182 -13.20 -6.79 16.74
C GLU A 182 -12.91 -5.82 15.57
N ALA A 183 -12.72 -6.35 14.36
CA ALA A 183 -12.52 -5.54 13.15
C ALA A 183 -13.64 -4.51 12.92
N VAL A 184 -14.90 -4.95 13.06
CA VAL A 184 -16.07 -4.05 12.88
C VAL A 184 -16.16 -3.02 13.97
N GLN A 185 -15.91 -3.39 15.22
CA GLN A 185 -15.95 -2.45 16.34
C GLN A 185 -14.93 -1.34 16.14
N THR A 186 -13.69 -1.70 15.77
CA THR A 186 -12.64 -0.72 15.46
C THR A 186 -12.99 0.12 14.23
N ALA A 187 -13.56 -0.47 13.18
CA ALA A 187 -14.02 0.29 12.01
C ALA A 187 -15.13 1.31 12.37
N ILE A 188 -16.12 0.92 13.17
CA ILE A 188 -17.19 1.82 13.63
C ILE A 188 -16.62 2.96 14.50
N GLU A 189 -15.62 2.67 15.34
CA GLU A 189 -14.91 3.70 16.10
C GLU A 189 -14.25 4.75 15.17
N VAL A 190 -13.58 4.29 14.10
CA VAL A 190 -13.01 5.18 13.07
C VAL A 190 -14.11 6.01 12.41
N LEU A 191 -15.20 5.39 12.00
CA LEU A 191 -16.34 6.06 11.34
C LEU A 191 -17.01 7.12 12.23
N GLY A 192 -16.96 6.96 13.56
CA GLY A 192 -17.42 7.98 14.51
C GLY A 192 -16.63 9.29 14.43
N THR A 193 -15.36 9.23 14.00
CA THR A 193 -14.50 10.40 13.81
C THR A 193 -14.39 10.83 12.34
N ALA A 194 -14.37 9.87 11.42
CA ALA A 194 -14.17 10.05 9.99
C ALA A 194 -15.22 9.26 9.20
N PRO A 195 -16.43 9.81 9.00
CA PRO A 195 -17.56 9.07 8.41
C PRO A 195 -17.32 8.56 6.99
N PHE A 196 -16.43 9.23 6.24
CA PHE A 196 -16.09 8.88 4.86
C PHE A 196 -14.80 8.07 4.75
N ASN A 197 -14.19 7.61 5.85
CA ASN A 197 -12.99 6.77 5.78
C ASN A 197 -13.26 5.53 4.91
N PHE A 198 -12.48 5.38 3.85
CA PHE A 198 -12.79 4.40 2.81
C PHE A 198 -12.68 2.96 3.32
N ASN A 199 -11.58 2.64 4.00
CA ASN A 199 -11.35 1.27 4.47
C ASN A 199 -12.29 0.88 5.61
N ALA A 200 -12.61 1.78 6.54
CA ALA A 200 -13.57 1.50 7.60
C ALA A 200 -14.99 1.27 7.05
N ASN A 201 -15.44 2.06 6.06
CA ASN A 201 -16.72 1.82 5.38
C ASN A 201 -16.74 0.47 4.64
N ARG A 202 -15.64 0.12 3.95
CA ARG A 202 -15.48 -1.18 3.27
C ARG A 202 -15.56 -2.34 4.25
N ILE A 203 -14.85 -2.25 5.38
CA ILE A 203 -14.83 -3.30 6.42
C ILE A 203 -16.22 -3.46 7.02
N ALA A 204 -16.91 -2.37 7.36
CA ALA A 204 -18.27 -2.41 7.89
C ALA A 204 -19.27 -3.04 6.90
N LEU A 205 -19.14 -2.72 5.61
CA LEU A 205 -19.96 -3.27 4.53
C LEU A 205 -19.74 -4.78 4.33
N GLU A 206 -18.50 -5.26 4.38
CA GLU A 206 -18.17 -6.68 4.14
C GLU A 206 -18.61 -7.61 5.29
N THR A 207 -18.68 -7.08 6.50
CA THR A 207 -18.82 -7.86 7.73
C THR A 207 -20.24 -7.89 8.29
N LEU A 208 -21.01 -6.80 8.15
CA LEU A 208 -22.36 -6.72 8.66
C LEU A 208 -23.32 -7.49 7.73
N PRO A 209 -24.12 -8.45 8.25
CA PRO A 209 -25.02 -9.23 7.42
C PRO A 209 -26.19 -8.40 6.87
N ASN A 210 -26.64 -8.73 5.65
CA ASN A 210 -27.86 -8.23 5.01
C ASN A 210 -29.15 -8.70 5.72
N THR A 211 -29.25 -8.52 7.04
CA THR A 211 -30.43 -8.90 7.84
C THR A 211 -31.15 -7.67 8.36
N SER A 212 -32.47 -7.78 8.48
CA SER A 212 -33.49 -6.74 8.68
C SER A 212 -33.32 -5.72 9.85
N ASP A 213 -32.32 -5.88 10.72
CA ASP A 213 -31.97 -4.94 11.80
C ASP A 213 -30.61 -4.24 11.57
N ALA A 214 -29.97 -4.48 10.42
CA ALA A 214 -28.69 -3.89 10.05
C ALA A 214 -28.84 -2.38 9.87
N LEU A 215 -28.27 -1.61 10.81
CA LEU A 215 -27.90 -0.20 10.63
C LEU A 215 -27.45 0.04 9.18
N ASP A 216 -28.24 0.81 8.45
CA ASP A 216 -28.03 1.31 7.07
C ASP A 216 -26.74 0.80 6.37
N THR A 217 -26.63 -0.50 6.03
CA THR A 217 -25.51 -1.02 5.24
C THR A 217 -25.39 -0.28 3.91
N GLN A 218 -26.53 0.21 3.40
CA GLN A 218 -26.64 1.12 2.27
C GLN A 218 -25.87 2.44 2.49
N ALA A 219 -25.85 3.00 3.70
CA ALA A 219 -25.12 4.24 3.99
C ALA A 219 -23.61 4.07 3.79
N PHE A 220 -23.03 2.97 4.27
CA PHE A 220 -21.60 2.67 4.06
C PHE A 220 -21.29 2.50 2.57
N HIS A 221 -22.14 1.80 1.84
CA HIS A 221 -22.01 1.65 0.39
C HIS A 221 -22.09 3.01 -0.34
N HIS A 222 -23.04 3.88 0.04
CA HIS A 222 -23.15 5.23 -0.52
C HIS A 222 -21.92 6.09 -0.21
N HIS A 223 -21.33 5.98 0.99
CA HIS A 223 -20.10 6.71 1.32
C HIS A 223 -18.92 6.30 0.43
N LEU A 224 -18.79 5.00 0.13
CA LEU A 224 -17.77 4.49 -0.78
C LEU A 224 -17.96 5.02 -2.22
N ILE A 225 -19.20 5.03 -2.70
CA ILE A 225 -19.55 5.56 -4.03
C ILE A 225 -19.28 7.08 -4.12
N ASP A 226 -19.54 7.82 -3.05
CA ASP A 226 -19.33 9.27 -3.03
C ASP A 226 -17.86 9.63 -3.21
N VAL A 227 -17.01 8.89 -2.51
CA VAL A 227 -15.55 9.02 -2.53
C VAL A 227 -14.97 8.55 -3.86
N ASP A 228 -15.45 7.41 -4.37
CA ASP A 228 -15.07 6.84 -5.65
C ASP A 228 -16.29 6.37 -6.45
N PRO A 229 -16.71 7.11 -7.49
CA PRO A 229 -17.87 6.77 -8.31
C PRO A 229 -17.78 5.41 -9.02
N TYR A 230 -16.58 4.84 -9.18
CA TYR A 230 -16.42 3.52 -9.79
C TYR A 230 -16.84 2.39 -8.83
N TYR A 231 -16.97 2.67 -7.52
CA TYR A 231 -17.39 1.70 -6.52
C TYR A 231 -18.81 1.16 -6.77
N VAL A 232 -19.66 1.87 -7.53
CA VAL A 232 -20.99 1.40 -7.94
C VAL A 232 -20.96 0.03 -8.62
N TYR A 233 -19.85 -0.29 -9.29
CA TYR A 233 -19.67 -1.53 -10.04
C TYR A 233 -18.99 -2.63 -9.22
N VAL A 234 -18.63 -2.36 -7.96
CA VAL A 234 -18.04 -3.35 -7.05
C VAL A 234 -19.16 -4.20 -6.45
N GLY A 235 -18.96 -5.51 -6.44
CA GLY A 235 -19.92 -6.50 -5.96
C GLY A 235 -19.37 -7.91 -6.16
N ASP A 236 -20.26 -8.90 -6.32
CA ASP A 236 -19.86 -10.31 -6.38
C ASP A 236 -18.87 -10.64 -7.51
N ARG A 237 -18.99 -9.96 -8.66
CA ARG A 237 -18.17 -10.22 -9.85
C ARG A 237 -16.89 -9.40 -9.90
N ILE A 238 -16.92 -8.17 -9.40
CA ILE A 238 -15.79 -7.24 -9.42
C ILE A 238 -15.51 -6.87 -7.97
N GLN A 239 -14.41 -7.38 -7.43
CA GLN A 239 -14.04 -7.13 -6.03
C GLN A 239 -13.22 -5.85 -5.86
N ASN A 240 -12.56 -5.38 -6.92
CA ASN A 240 -11.68 -4.21 -6.88
C ASN A 240 -12.12 -3.17 -7.90
N VAL A 241 -12.15 -1.91 -7.46
CA VAL A 241 -12.43 -0.74 -8.29
C VAL A 241 -11.46 -0.64 -9.49
N ALA A 242 -10.21 -1.06 -9.32
CA ALA A 242 -9.20 -1.02 -10.38
C ALA A 242 -9.58 -1.88 -11.61
N ASP A 243 -10.36 -2.95 -11.42
CA ASP A 243 -10.78 -3.82 -12.52
C ASP A 243 -11.96 -3.24 -13.33
N VAL A 244 -12.63 -2.21 -12.80
CA VAL A 244 -13.74 -1.52 -13.49
C VAL A 244 -13.21 -0.77 -14.73
N PRO A 245 -13.80 -0.96 -15.92
CA PRO A 245 -13.41 -0.23 -17.12
C PRO A 245 -13.63 1.29 -17.00
N ASP A 246 -12.69 2.08 -17.53
CA ASP A 246 -12.73 3.54 -17.40
C ASP A 246 -14.00 4.17 -17.97
N VAL A 247 -14.55 3.57 -19.06
CA VAL A 247 -15.78 4.03 -19.75
C VAL A 247 -17.00 3.99 -18.83
N ALA A 248 -16.99 3.17 -17.76
CA ALA A 248 -18.12 2.96 -16.86
C ALA A 248 -18.55 4.23 -16.12
N VAL A 249 -17.62 5.16 -15.91
CA VAL A 249 -17.93 6.49 -15.37
C VAL A 249 -17.41 7.53 -16.35
N SER A 250 -18.34 8.23 -17.00
CA SER A 250 -18.02 9.26 -17.99
C SER A 250 -18.73 10.57 -17.64
N ILE A 251 -18.05 11.68 -17.87
CA ILE A 251 -18.55 13.04 -17.66
C ILE A 251 -18.43 13.84 -18.95
N ASP A 252 -19.29 14.83 -19.15
CA ASP A 252 -19.16 15.75 -20.26
C ASP A 252 -17.89 16.61 -20.08
N ARG A 253 -17.16 16.90 -21.16
CA ARG A 253 -15.99 17.78 -21.06
C ARG A 253 -16.44 19.20 -20.71
N TYR A 254 -15.63 19.91 -19.92
CA TYR A 254 -15.92 21.30 -19.54
C TYR A 254 -15.98 22.20 -20.79
N ASP A 255 -17.10 22.91 -20.94
CA ASP A 255 -17.42 23.74 -22.10
C ASP A 255 -16.85 25.17 -22.03
N GLY A 256 -16.03 25.50 -21.01
CA GLY A 256 -15.49 26.85 -20.81
C GLY A 256 -16.51 27.89 -20.31
N LYS A 257 -17.75 27.49 -20.01
CA LYS A 257 -18.73 28.34 -19.32
C LYS A 257 -18.46 28.30 -17.84
N LYS A 258 -18.51 29.46 -17.16
CA LYS A 258 -18.28 29.55 -15.71
C LYS A 258 -19.00 28.41 -14.96
N PRO A 259 -18.28 27.67 -14.11
CA PRO A 259 -18.88 26.58 -13.36
C PRO A 259 -20.03 27.13 -12.49
N LYS A 260 -21.08 26.34 -12.22
CA LYS A 260 -22.19 26.76 -11.33
C LYS A 260 -21.78 26.95 -9.87
N ILE A 261 -20.74 26.24 -9.45
CA ILE A 261 -20.03 26.37 -8.17
C ILE A 261 -18.94 27.40 -8.38
N ASP A 262 -18.92 28.45 -7.56
CA ASP A 262 -18.00 29.57 -7.68
C ASP A 262 -16.87 29.42 -6.66
N LEU A 263 -15.99 28.44 -6.87
CA LEU A 263 -14.81 28.21 -6.02
C LEU A 263 -13.72 29.29 -6.22
N GLU A 264 -14.00 30.37 -6.99
CA GLU A 264 -13.21 31.61 -6.99
C GLU A 264 -13.65 32.57 -5.86
N ALA A 265 -14.73 32.25 -5.14
CA ALA A 265 -15.22 33.06 -4.03
C ALA A 265 -14.28 32.99 -2.82
N ILE A 266 -14.31 34.05 -2.02
CA ILE A 266 -13.47 34.33 -0.84
C ILE A 266 -13.52 33.20 0.24
N HIS A 267 -14.39 32.19 0.11
CA HIS A 267 -14.63 31.13 1.12
C HIS A 267 -14.77 29.73 0.47
N ILE A 268 -13.73 29.23 -0.22
CA ILE A 268 -13.72 27.89 -0.83
C ILE A 268 -14.04 26.77 0.19
N GLN A 269 -13.61 26.95 1.43
CA GLN A 269 -13.82 26.01 2.54
C GLN A 269 -15.32 25.83 2.85
N GLU A 270 -16.07 26.93 3.01
CA GLU A 270 -17.51 26.88 3.26
C GLU A 270 -18.28 26.20 2.13
N GLU A 271 -17.86 26.45 0.89
CA GLU A 271 -18.49 25.83 -0.27
C GLU A 271 -18.19 24.32 -0.31
N ILE A 272 -16.96 23.90 -0.03
CA ILE A 272 -16.61 22.48 0.10
C ILE A 272 -17.42 21.83 1.21
N GLU A 273 -17.48 22.40 2.41
CA GLU A 273 -18.25 21.82 3.53
C GLU A 273 -19.73 21.66 3.21
N LYS A 274 -20.32 22.66 2.55
CA LYS A 274 -21.71 22.60 2.11
C LYS A 274 -21.97 21.48 1.12
N HIS A 275 -20.99 21.14 0.26
CA HIS A 275 -21.09 20.05 -0.69
C HIS A 275 -20.75 18.70 -0.06
N TRP A 276 -19.80 18.67 0.87
CA TRP A 276 -19.39 17.50 1.63
C TRP A 276 -20.51 16.97 2.52
N ASN A 277 -21.30 17.87 3.13
CA ASN A 277 -22.42 17.50 3.98
C ASN A 277 -23.71 17.16 3.21
N LYS A 278 -23.75 17.36 1.89
CA LYS A 278 -24.87 16.88 1.08
C LYS A 278 -24.72 15.38 0.88
N THR A 279 -25.76 14.64 1.29
CA THR A 279 -25.95 13.25 0.86
C THR A 279 -26.07 13.24 -0.65
N SER A 280 -25.24 12.46 -1.30
CA SER A 280 -25.36 12.22 -2.73
C SER A 280 -26.71 11.58 -3.04
N PHE A 281 -27.35 12.06 -4.10
CA PHE A 281 -28.63 11.55 -4.54
C PHE A 281 -28.39 10.43 -5.55
N TRP A 282 -27.95 9.26 -5.10
CA TRP A 282 -27.92 8.07 -5.95
C TRP A 282 -29.31 7.44 -5.89
N LYS A 283 -30.13 7.65 -6.92
CA LYS A 283 -31.37 6.90 -7.06
C LYS A 283 -31.04 5.47 -7.45
N GLU A 284 -31.34 4.51 -6.59
CA GLU A 284 -31.44 3.10 -6.98
C GLU A 284 -32.37 2.99 -8.21
N GLY A 285 -31.83 2.56 -9.35
CA GLY A 285 -32.59 2.32 -10.58
C GLY A 285 -32.39 3.33 -11.72
N GLU A 286 -31.72 4.46 -11.52
CA GLU A 286 -31.13 5.21 -12.64
C GLU A 286 -29.74 4.63 -12.91
N SER A 287 -29.69 3.40 -13.46
CA SER A 287 -28.57 3.07 -14.32
C SER A 287 -28.53 4.22 -15.33
N GLN A 288 -27.42 4.96 -15.42
CA GLN A 288 -27.13 5.62 -16.69
C GLN A 288 -26.90 4.49 -17.69
N GLY A 289 -28.00 3.91 -18.15
CA GLY A 289 -28.08 2.98 -19.25
C GLY A 289 -27.72 3.78 -20.48
N SER A 290 -26.43 4.01 -20.68
CA SER A 290 -25.93 3.72 -22.00
C SER A 290 -26.23 2.24 -22.22
N GLU A 291 -26.99 1.98 -23.27
CA GLU A 291 -27.30 0.70 -23.91
C GLU A 291 -26.00 -0.03 -24.31
N ILE A 292 -25.15 -0.26 -23.32
CA ILE A 292 -23.82 -0.85 -23.43
C ILE A 292 -23.93 -2.16 -22.67
N ASP A 293 -23.82 -3.24 -23.43
CA ASP A 293 -23.75 -4.60 -22.93
C ASP A 293 -22.43 -4.79 -22.18
N TRP A 294 -22.44 -4.39 -20.91
CA TRP A 294 -21.31 -4.52 -20.02
C TRP A 294 -20.91 -5.98 -19.80
N ASP A 295 -21.85 -6.92 -19.90
CA ASP A 295 -21.54 -8.35 -19.81
C ASP A 295 -20.60 -8.75 -20.97
N SER A 296 -20.87 -8.32 -22.20
CA SER A 296 -19.97 -8.58 -23.34
C SER A 296 -18.62 -7.85 -23.24
N ILE A 297 -18.58 -6.61 -22.74
CA ILE A 297 -17.32 -5.85 -22.59
C ILE A 297 -16.44 -6.44 -21.49
N ILE A 298 -17.04 -6.83 -20.36
CA ILE A 298 -16.33 -7.45 -19.24
C ILE A 298 -15.84 -8.84 -19.64
N GLU A 299 -16.66 -9.64 -20.33
CA GLU A 299 -16.22 -10.91 -20.92
C GLU A 299 -15.05 -10.69 -21.89
N ASN A 300 -15.11 -9.71 -22.78
CA ASN A 300 -14.00 -9.42 -23.70
C ASN A 300 -12.72 -9.00 -22.96
N LYS A 301 -12.80 -8.21 -21.88
CA LYS A 301 -11.62 -7.79 -21.09
C LYS A 301 -11.03 -8.95 -20.28
N LEU A 302 -11.89 -9.81 -19.72
CA LEU A 302 -11.47 -11.05 -19.05
C LEU A 302 -10.91 -12.07 -20.04
N VAL A 303 -11.47 -12.13 -21.25
CA VAL A 303 -10.97 -12.92 -22.38
C VAL A 303 -9.65 -12.36 -22.88
N GLU A 304 -9.43 -11.05 -22.98
CA GLU A 304 -8.12 -10.46 -23.30
C GLU A 304 -7.07 -10.76 -22.23
N LYS A 305 -7.44 -10.75 -20.94
CA LYS A 305 -6.57 -11.17 -19.84
C LYS A 305 -6.26 -12.68 -19.94
N LYS A 306 -7.24 -13.50 -20.36
CA LYS A 306 -7.09 -14.93 -20.67
C LYS A 306 -6.36 -15.21 -21.99
N GLU A 307 -6.41 -14.33 -22.98
CA GLU A 307 -5.74 -14.45 -24.28
C GLU A 307 -4.30 -14.00 -24.18
N LYS A 308 -4.01 -12.99 -23.35
CA LYS A 308 -2.64 -12.67 -22.95
C LYS A 308 -1.98 -13.82 -22.18
N THR A 309 -2.75 -14.60 -21.42
CA THR A 309 -2.25 -15.83 -20.78
C THR A 309 -2.32 -17.07 -21.69
N ARG A 310 -3.19 -17.11 -22.72
CA ARG A 310 -3.27 -18.18 -23.73
C ARG A 310 -2.37 -17.99 -24.95
N LYS A 311 -1.78 -16.81 -25.17
CA LYS A 311 -0.76 -16.57 -26.21
C LYS A 311 0.62 -17.17 -25.87
N ILE A 312 0.64 -18.18 -25.01
CA ILE A 312 1.69 -19.20 -24.96
C ILE A 312 1.24 -20.30 -25.93
N PRO A 313 1.86 -20.46 -27.11
CA PRO A 313 1.37 -21.40 -28.11
C PRO A 313 1.52 -22.85 -27.61
N LEU A 314 0.40 -23.54 -27.40
CA LEU A 314 0.32 -25.00 -27.45
C LEU A 314 -0.29 -25.39 -28.81
N GLU A 315 0.57 -25.47 -29.83
CA GLU A 315 0.45 -26.47 -30.90
C GLU A 315 1.53 -27.50 -30.54
N SER A 316 1.28 -28.79 -30.32
CA SER A 316 0.42 -29.71 -31.06
C SER A 316 0.17 -30.98 -30.22
N ALA A 317 -1.09 -31.36 -29.99
CA ALA A 317 -1.45 -32.74 -29.66
C ALA A 317 -2.98 -32.94 -29.78
N GLN A 318 -3.49 -32.92 -31.01
CA GLN A 318 -4.70 -33.65 -31.34
C GLN A 318 -4.42 -34.45 -32.61
N GLU A 319 -4.02 -35.71 -32.42
CA GLU A 319 -4.40 -36.87 -33.24
C GLU A 319 -3.89 -38.15 -32.58
N ALA A 320 -4.68 -39.23 -32.69
CA ALA A 320 -4.60 -40.56 -32.06
C ALA A 320 -5.12 -40.64 -30.60
N ASN A 321 -6.15 -41.41 -30.22
CA ASN A 321 -6.87 -42.49 -30.87
C ASN A 321 -8.31 -42.55 -30.32
N GLN A 322 -9.28 -42.65 -31.22
CA GLN A 322 -10.52 -43.37 -30.96
C GLN A 322 -10.27 -44.83 -31.34
N GLU A 323 -10.31 -45.74 -30.36
CA GLU A 323 -10.83 -47.11 -30.54
C GLU A 323 -10.80 -47.87 -29.19
N GLN A 324 -11.95 -48.46 -28.83
CA GLN A 324 -12.17 -49.50 -27.80
C GLN A 324 -12.14 -48.96 -26.35
N VAL A 325 -13.14 -49.11 -25.48
CA VAL A 325 -14.14 -50.16 -25.27
C VAL A 325 -15.36 -49.57 -24.54
N GLU A 326 -16.56 -49.68 -25.12
CA GLU A 326 -17.79 -49.87 -24.33
C GLU A 326 -17.88 -51.36 -24.00
N GLU A 327 -17.98 -51.73 -22.72
CA GLU A 327 -18.90 -52.76 -22.22
C GLU A 327 -18.68 -53.08 -20.73
N LYS A 328 -19.81 -53.04 -19.99
CA LYS A 328 -20.15 -53.83 -18.79
C LYS A 328 -19.45 -53.43 -17.47
N LYS A 329 -20.13 -53.38 -16.32
CA LYS A 329 -21.53 -53.57 -15.92
C LYS A 329 -21.64 -53.14 -14.45
N GLU A 330 -22.87 -52.88 -14.05
CA GLU A 330 -23.40 -52.70 -12.69
C GLU A 330 -23.01 -53.79 -11.68
N GLU A 331 -23.36 -53.53 -10.41
CA GLU A 331 -23.37 -54.33 -9.17
C GLU A 331 -22.23 -53.93 -8.19
N HIS A 332 -22.45 -53.58 -6.92
CA HIS A 332 -23.62 -53.68 -6.03
C HIS A 332 -23.48 -52.71 -4.83
N LEU A 333 -24.62 -52.52 -4.16
CA LEU A 333 -24.89 -51.77 -2.92
C LEU A 333 -24.37 -52.49 -1.65
N GLU A 334 -24.49 -51.78 -0.52
CA GLU A 334 -24.50 -52.25 0.89
C GLU A 334 -23.11 -52.57 1.50
N GLU A 335 -22.75 -52.26 2.74
CA GLU A 335 -23.40 -51.70 3.94
C GLU A 335 -22.29 -51.48 5.01
N GLN A 336 -22.66 -50.92 6.17
CA GLN A 336 -21.89 -50.82 7.44
C GLN A 336 -20.90 -49.65 7.51
N GLY A 337 -21.05 -48.64 8.37
CA GLY A 337 -21.69 -48.62 9.69
C GLY A 337 -20.69 -49.09 10.74
N ASP A 338 -19.95 -48.16 11.35
CA ASP A 338 -19.52 -48.33 12.74
C ASP A 338 -19.24 -46.98 13.41
N GLU A 339 -19.72 -46.96 14.64
CA GLU A 339 -19.83 -45.90 15.62
C GLU A 339 -18.52 -45.63 16.37
N LEU A 340 -18.39 -44.39 16.86
CA LEU A 340 -17.74 -43.97 18.11
C LEU A 340 -16.21 -44.14 18.24
N HIS A 341 -15.51 -43.01 18.30
CA HIS A 341 -14.82 -42.60 19.54
C HIS A 341 -14.38 -41.12 19.46
N GLU A 342 -15.07 -40.27 20.22
CA GLU A 342 -14.52 -39.02 20.75
C GLU A 342 -13.36 -39.36 21.70
N PRO A 343 -12.23 -38.63 21.66
CA PRO A 343 -11.38 -38.51 22.82
C PRO A 343 -11.71 -37.22 23.57
N GLU A 344 -12.25 -37.38 24.77
CA GLU A 344 -12.32 -36.36 25.81
C GLU A 344 -10.93 -35.72 26.01
N LEU A 345 -10.80 -34.41 25.75
CA LEU A 345 -9.65 -33.63 26.19
C LEU A 345 -9.85 -33.25 27.65
N ILE A 346 -9.24 -34.06 28.51
CA ILE A 346 -9.06 -33.81 29.94
C ILE A 346 -8.22 -32.53 30.12
N LEU A 347 -8.77 -31.59 30.88
CA LEU A 347 -8.04 -30.43 31.40
C LEU A 347 -7.04 -30.91 32.46
N GLU A 348 -5.75 -30.93 32.12
CA GLU A 348 -4.67 -30.99 33.10
C GLU A 348 -4.08 -29.60 33.29
N GLU A 349 -4.32 -29.03 34.46
CA GLU A 349 -3.55 -27.92 35.02
C GLU A 349 -2.09 -28.38 35.20
N ASN A 350 -1.17 -27.87 34.38
CA ASN A 350 0.25 -27.98 34.64
C ASN A 350 0.90 -26.60 34.50
N GLU A 351 1.44 -26.13 35.63
CA GLU A 351 2.25 -24.91 35.77
C GLU A 351 3.45 -24.93 34.81
N PRO A 352 3.71 -23.83 34.06
CA PRO A 352 4.92 -23.76 33.26
C PRO A 352 6.11 -23.42 34.16
N THR A 353 6.98 -24.40 34.34
CA THR A 353 8.35 -24.20 34.83
C THR A 353 9.08 -23.20 33.95
N HIS A 354 9.61 -22.15 34.59
CA HIS A 354 10.55 -21.20 34.00
C HIS A 354 11.74 -21.90 33.37
N ASP A 355 12.03 -21.59 32.11
CA ASP A 355 13.40 -21.45 31.60
C ASP A 355 13.33 -20.73 30.24
N GLY A 356 13.86 -19.50 30.18
CA GLY A 356 14.05 -18.80 28.90
C GLY A 356 13.84 -17.28 28.86
N ILE A 357 13.81 -16.56 29.98
CA ILE A 357 13.84 -15.08 29.98
C ILE A 357 15.29 -14.61 30.12
N PRO A 358 15.88 -13.92 29.12
CA PRO A 358 17.22 -13.36 29.24
C PRO A 358 17.28 -12.25 30.31
N GLY A 359 18.20 -12.38 31.27
CA GLY A 359 18.31 -11.56 32.48
C GLY A 359 18.88 -10.14 32.29
N TRP A 360 18.29 -9.32 31.42
CA TRP A 360 18.56 -7.87 31.36
C TRP A 360 17.31 -7.01 31.64
N ILE A 361 16.21 -7.62 32.10
CA ILE A 361 14.92 -6.94 32.25
C ILE A 361 14.66 -6.34 33.65
N PHE A 362 15.61 -6.42 34.58
CA PHE A 362 15.48 -5.76 35.89
C PHE A 362 16.85 -5.28 36.38
N ASP A 363 17.22 -4.04 36.07
CA ASP A 363 18.27 -3.30 36.77
C ASP A 363 17.84 -1.82 36.86
N ASP A 364 17.09 -1.50 37.92
CA ASP A 364 16.99 -0.14 38.48
C ASP A 364 18.05 -0.01 39.58
N PRO A 365 18.81 1.10 39.67
CA PRO A 365 19.48 1.48 40.90
C PRO A 365 18.94 2.82 41.45
N GLU A 366 18.13 2.68 42.50
CA GLU A 366 18.11 3.39 43.78
C GLU A 366 18.59 4.85 43.88
N GLU A 367 17.69 5.69 44.41
CA GLU A 367 17.93 7.05 44.91
C GLU A 367 18.87 7.09 46.14
N PRO A 368 19.72 8.12 46.30
CA PRO A 368 20.45 8.33 47.54
C PRO A 368 19.67 9.25 48.49
N THR A 369 19.35 8.69 49.66
CA THR A 369 18.98 9.43 50.87
C THR A 369 20.21 10.07 51.50
N TYR A 370 20.09 11.29 52.02
CA TYR A 370 21.09 11.90 52.89
C TYR A 370 20.41 12.70 54.02
N ASP A 371 20.72 12.32 55.26
CA ASP A 371 20.19 12.87 56.51
C ASP A 371 21.04 14.03 57.06
N GLY A 372 20.37 15.16 57.36
CA GLY A 372 20.56 16.10 58.50
C GLY A 372 21.85 16.94 58.65
N PRO A 373 21.87 18.01 59.50
CA PRO A 373 20.91 18.31 60.58
C PRO A 373 20.40 19.79 60.72
N GLU A 374 19.23 19.90 61.36
CA GLU A 374 18.70 20.88 62.36
C GLU A 374 18.87 22.42 62.25
N GLY A 375 17.75 23.14 62.49
CA GLY A 375 17.77 24.48 63.11
C GLY A 375 16.63 25.48 62.77
N ASP A 376 15.50 25.36 63.47
CA ASP A 376 14.61 26.40 64.04
C ASP A 376 13.95 27.57 63.27
N GLU A 377 12.61 27.58 63.43
CA GLU A 377 11.70 28.66 63.88
C GLU A 377 11.49 30.00 63.12
N SER A 378 10.27 30.11 62.56
CA SER A 378 9.25 31.16 62.79
C SER A 378 9.42 32.63 62.34
N SER A 379 8.43 33.05 61.54
CA SER A 379 7.60 34.28 61.67
C SER A 379 8.13 35.68 61.23
N THR A 380 7.13 36.52 60.86
CA THR A 380 7.09 37.99 60.60
C THR A 380 7.47 38.45 59.18
N VAL A 381 6.56 38.99 58.33
CA VAL A 381 5.68 40.20 58.35
C VAL A 381 6.35 41.44 57.71
N GLU A 382 5.54 42.12 56.88
CA GLU A 382 5.65 43.49 56.31
C GLU A 382 6.54 43.68 55.06
N GLN A 383 5.93 43.89 53.88
CA GLN A 383 5.43 45.19 53.35
C GLN A 383 6.55 46.21 53.13
N THR A 384 6.83 46.57 51.87
CA THR A 384 6.49 47.92 51.40
C THR A 384 6.54 48.02 49.87
N ILE A 385 5.48 48.62 49.35
CA ILE A 385 5.28 49.11 47.98
C ILE A 385 5.91 50.51 47.89
N THR A 386 6.46 50.86 46.71
CA THR A 386 6.40 52.17 45.99
C THR A 386 7.40 52.06 44.81
N SER A 387 7.00 52.00 43.52
CA SER A 387 6.56 53.09 42.63
C SER A 387 7.59 54.23 42.58
N GLU A 388 8.12 54.74 41.46
CA GLU A 388 7.61 55.10 40.13
C GLU A 388 8.83 55.25 39.17
N LEU A 389 8.75 54.77 37.92
CA LEU A 389 8.70 55.55 36.67
C LEU A 389 9.77 56.64 36.48
N ASP A 390 10.62 56.45 35.47
CA ASP A 390 11.11 57.53 34.61
C ASP A 390 11.10 57.05 33.14
N VAL A 391 10.42 57.83 32.32
CA VAL A 391 10.42 57.77 30.85
C VAL A 391 11.24 58.95 30.39
N ASP A 392 12.19 58.74 29.47
CA ASP A 392 12.53 59.80 28.52
C ASP A 392 13.09 59.28 27.19
N GLN A 393 12.68 59.96 26.12
CA GLN A 393 12.87 59.67 24.70
C GLN A 393 14.10 60.38 24.11
N SER A 394 14.58 59.87 22.97
CA SER A 394 15.24 60.53 21.81
C SER A 394 16.32 59.58 21.26
N GLU A 395 16.72 59.49 19.99
CA GLU A 395 16.26 59.90 18.66
C GLU A 395 17.31 59.32 17.68
N SER A 396 16.89 58.92 16.47
CA SER A 396 17.65 58.95 15.21
C SER A 396 18.88 58.04 15.00
N GLY A 397 18.85 57.30 13.89
CA GLY A 397 19.99 56.61 13.31
C GLY A 397 19.56 55.70 12.16
N MET A 398 19.15 56.31 11.03
CA MET A 398 18.99 55.59 9.77
C MET A 398 20.32 54.94 9.37
N VAL A 399 20.31 53.64 9.10
CA VAL A 399 21.31 52.96 8.27
C VAL A 399 20.54 52.11 7.28
N ASP A 400 20.72 52.42 5.99
CA ASP A 400 20.26 51.61 4.87
C ASP A 400 20.81 50.18 5.03
N GLN A 401 19.93 49.22 5.29
CA GLN A 401 20.21 47.81 5.06
C GLN A 401 19.29 47.35 3.94
N ASP A 402 19.95 46.86 2.89
CA ASP A 402 19.38 46.29 1.69
C ASP A 402 18.19 45.39 2.03
N VAL A 403 17.01 45.79 1.58
CA VAL A 403 15.84 44.92 1.52
C VAL A 403 16.23 43.77 0.58
N PRO A 404 16.23 42.50 1.04
CA PRO A 404 16.44 41.40 0.12
C PRO A 404 15.25 41.43 -0.84
N THR A 405 15.55 41.81 -2.07
CA THR A 405 14.62 41.70 -3.18
C THR A 405 14.39 40.20 -3.39
N ILE A 406 13.22 39.71 -3.00
CA ILE A 406 12.77 38.35 -3.32
C ILE A 406 12.66 38.28 -4.85
N SER A 407 13.63 37.61 -5.47
CA SER A 407 13.74 37.47 -6.93
C SER A 407 13.59 36.00 -7.33
N GLU A 408 12.44 35.72 -7.98
CA GLU A 408 12.01 34.50 -8.72
C GLU A 408 11.74 33.22 -7.90
N PRO A 409 10.71 32.43 -8.26
CA PRO A 409 9.69 32.04 -7.28
C PRO A 409 9.97 30.67 -6.65
N GLU A 410 9.76 30.59 -5.34
CA GLU A 410 9.77 29.34 -4.58
C GLU A 410 8.82 28.29 -5.20
N SER A 411 7.78 28.70 -5.93
CA SER A 411 6.83 27.82 -6.65
C SER A 411 7.46 26.93 -7.74
N GLU A 412 8.51 27.38 -8.43
CA GLU A 412 9.20 26.54 -9.43
C GLU A 412 10.09 25.47 -8.78
N VAL A 413 10.56 25.72 -7.55
CA VAL A 413 11.32 24.75 -6.76
C VAL A 413 10.36 23.72 -6.15
N ILE A 414 9.17 24.18 -5.73
CA ILE A 414 8.10 23.35 -5.15
C ILE A 414 7.59 22.32 -6.15
N SER A 415 7.24 22.73 -7.38
CA SER A 415 6.73 21.82 -8.43
C SER A 415 7.74 20.73 -8.81
N LYS A 416 9.04 21.07 -8.96
CA LYS A 416 10.09 20.09 -9.33
C LYS A 416 10.39 19.09 -8.20
N HIS A 417 10.33 19.51 -6.95
CA HIS A 417 10.69 18.68 -5.80
C HIS A 417 9.60 17.66 -5.46
N TRP A 418 8.35 18.10 -5.52
CA TRP A 418 7.17 17.26 -5.32
C TRP A 418 6.99 16.20 -6.40
N VAL A 419 7.14 16.60 -7.66
CA VAL A 419 7.07 15.69 -8.81
C VAL A 419 8.20 14.65 -8.76
N LYS A 420 9.37 14.97 -8.18
CA LYS A 420 10.45 13.99 -7.98
C LYS A 420 10.08 12.93 -6.94
N MET A 421 9.45 13.31 -5.82
CA MET A 421 8.97 12.36 -4.81
C MET A 421 7.86 11.46 -5.34
N GLU A 422 6.97 12.01 -6.18
CA GLU A 422 5.90 11.27 -6.85
C GLU A 422 6.41 10.40 -8.01
N ASN A 423 7.43 10.82 -8.76
CA ASN A 423 7.98 10.01 -9.84
C ASN A 423 8.85 8.84 -9.34
N GLU A 424 9.43 8.94 -8.15
CA GLU A 424 9.99 7.77 -7.45
C GLU A 424 8.87 6.81 -6.98
N HIS A 425 7.65 7.31 -6.76
CA HIS A 425 6.44 6.52 -6.59
C HIS A 425 6.02 5.82 -7.91
N GLY A 426 6.12 6.54 -9.03
CA GLY A 426 5.79 6.04 -10.38
C GLY A 426 6.80 5.03 -10.95
N THR A 427 8.07 5.16 -10.59
CA THR A 427 9.13 4.18 -10.96
C THR A 427 9.18 2.96 -10.04
N GLN A 428 8.46 2.97 -8.91
CA GLN A 428 8.28 1.80 -8.04
C GLN A 428 6.86 1.19 -8.07
N SER A 429 6.01 1.59 -9.03
CA SER A 429 4.81 0.83 -9.43
C SER A 429 5.12 -0.27 -10.46
N SER A 430 6.38 -0.67 -10.62
CA SER A 430 6.80 -1.81 -11.45
C SER A 430 7.75 -2.78 -10.74
N LEU A 431 7.90 -2.69 -9.41
CA LEU A 431 8.69 -3.67 -8.65
C LEU A 431 7.90 -4.94 -8.29
N GLU A 432 6.70 -5.12 -8.86
CA GLU A 432 6.14 -6.47 -9.09
C GLU A 432 6.71 -7.17 -10.34
N ASP A 433 7.53 -6.49 -11.16
CA ASP A 433 8.04 -7.05 -12.42
C ASP A 433 9.54 -7.34 -12.45
N THR A 434 10.37 -6.82 -11.53
CA THR A 434 11.80 -7.19 -11.53
C THR A 434 12.05 -8.61 -11.00
N GLN A 435 11.21 -9.12 -10.10
CA GLN A 435 11.22 -10.56 -9.76
C GLN A 435 10.64 -11.42 -10.89
N LYS A 436 9.66 -10.93 -11.65
CA LYS A 436 9.11 -11.67 -12.80
C LYS A 436 10.11 -11.75 -13.95
N ILE A 437 10.87 -10.71 -14.26
CA ILE A 437 11.86 -10.74 -15.35
C ILE A 437 12.98 -11.73 -15.05
N ALA A 438 13.48 -11.79 -13.81
CA ALA A 438 14.50 -12.77 -13.41
C ALA A 438 13.98 -14.22 -13.47
N LEU A 439 12.75 -14.46 -12.97
CA LEU A 439 12.09 -15.76 -13.07
C LEU A 439 11.80 -16.15 -14.54
N GLN A 440 11.45 -15.20 -15.39
CA GLN A 440 11.13 -15.45 -16.79
C GLN A 440 12.39 -15.81 -17.59
N GLU A 441 13.52 -15.15 -17.33
CA GLU A 441 14.83 -15.52 -17.90
C GLU A 441 15.28 -16.92 -17.41
N GLU A 442 15.10 -17.24 -16.13
CA GLU A 442 15.45 -18.57 -15.59
C GLU A 442 14.56 -19.68 -16.15
N VAL A 443 13.25 -19.42 -16.31
CA VAL A 443 12.30 -20.35 -16.94
C VAL A 443 12.63 -20.55 -18.42
N GLU A 444 13.03 -19.51 -19.14
CA GLU A 444 13.49 -19.62 -20.53
C GLU A 444 14.76 -20.46 -20.66
N ILE A 445 15.75 -20.25 -19.78
CA ILE A 445 16.97 -21.07 -19.73
C ILE A 445 16.64 -22.53 -19.39
N PHE A 446 15.70 -22.77 -18.47
CA PHE A 446 15.26 -24.12 -18.10
C PHE A 446 14.57 -24.82 -19.29
N ASN A 447 13.64 -24.13 -19.96
CA ASN A 447 12.95 -24.65 -21.13
C ASN A 447 13.92 -24.91 -22.30
N ALA A 448 14.93 -24.06 -22.50
CA ALA A 448 15.99 -24.28 -23.47
C ALA A 448 16.82 -25.55 -23.13
N GLY A 449 17.14 -25.78 -21.85
CA GLY A 449 17.79 -27.00 -21.40
C GLY A 449 16.95 -28.26 -21.64
N VAL A 450 15.65 -28.22 -21.35
CA VAL A 450 14.73 -29.34 -21.61
C VAL A 450 14.56 -29.59 -23.11
N HIS A 451 14.46 -28.53 -23.91
CA HIS A 451 14.38 -28.66 -25.36
C HIS A 451 15.65 -29.29 -25.95
N ALA A 452 16.83 -28.88 -25.48
CA ALA A 452 18.09 -29.50 -25.87
C ALA A 452 18.14 -31.01 -25.55
N ILE A 453 17.56 -31.46 -24.43
CA ILE A 453 17.38 -32.90 -24.15
C ILE A 453 16.52 -33.56 -25.24
N THR A 454 15.39 -32.95 -25.63
CA THR A 454 14.49 -33.51 -26.65
C THR A 454 15.15 -33.61 -28.03
N GLU A 455 16.03 -32.66 -28.35
CA GLU A 455 16.81 -32.64 -29.61
C GLU A 455 18.07 -33.52 -29.57
N LYS A 456 18.38 -34.13 -28.41
CA LYS A 456 19.61 -34.91 -28.13
C LYS A 456 20.90 -34.08 -28.19
N ASP A 457 20.83 -32.77 -27.95
CA ASP A 457 22.00 -31.88 -27.81
C ASP A 457 22.43 -31.81 -26.33
N VAL A 458 23.21 -32.81 -25.90
CA VAL A 458 23.59 -32.98 -24.51
C VAL A 458 24.50 -31.86 -23.96
N PRO A 459 25.53 -31.38 -24.69
CA PRO A 459 26.38 -30.28 -24.20
C PRO A 459 25.61 -29.00 -23.88
N THR A 460 24.63 -28.65 -24.73
CA THR A 460 23.80 -27.45 -24.55
C THR A 460 22.87 -27.60 -23.34
N ALA A 461 22.26 -28.78 -23.15
CA ALA A 461 21.45 -29.07 -21.96
C ALA A 461 22.25 -28.95 -20.66
N ILE A 462 23.46 -29.53 -20.61
CA ILE A 462 24.36 -29.49 -19.45
C ILE A 462 24.76 -28.05 -19.13
N HIS A 463 25.06 -27.23 -20.14
CA HIS A 463 25.41 -25.83 -19.96
C HIS A 463 24.27 -25.04 -19.30
N HIS A 464 23.05 -25.14 -19.82
CA HIS A 464 21.89 -24.42 -19.28
C HIS A 464 21.56 -24.84 -17.84
N PHE A 465 21.59 -26.14 -17.53
CA PHE A 465 21.35 -26.60 -16.15
C PHE A 465 22.45 -26.22 -15.19
N THR A 466 23.71 -26.17 -15.63
CA THR A 466 24.83 -25.71 -14.80
C THR A 466 24.67 -24.23 -14.43
N VAL A 467 24.29 -23.39 -15.40
CA VAL A 467 24.02 -21.96 -15.19
C VAL A 467 22.88 -21.76 -14.18
N LEU A 468 21.82 -22.56 -14.26
CA LEU A 468 20.69 -22.50 -13.32
C LEU A 468 21.08 -22.95 -11.90
N LEU A 469 21.91 -23.98 -11.78
CA LEU A 469 22.38 -24.48 -10.48
C LEU A 469 23.35 -23.52 -9.78
N GLU A 470 24.13 -22.74 -10.54
CA GLU A 470 24.97 -21.65 -10.01
C GLU A 470 24.13 -20.52 -9.40
N LYS A 471 22.99 -20.20 -10.02
CA LYS A 471 21.99 -19.24 -9.51
C LYS A 471 21.10 -19.83 -8.39
N SER A 472 21.31 -21.08 -7.98
CA SER A 472 20.49 -21.79 -6.97
C SER A 472 18.99 -21.90 -7.30
N ALA A 473 18.62 -21.94 -8.58
CA ALA A 473 17.25 -22.04 -9.05
C ALA A 473 16.91 -23.45 -9.61
N PHE A 474 15.62 -23.80 -9.65
CA PHE A 474 15.06 -24.99 -10.35
C PHE A 474 15.67 -26.37 -10.01
N ALA A 475 16.32 -26.55 -8.85
CA ALA A 475 17.01 -27.80 -8.52
C ALA A 475 16.10 -29.05 -8.58
N LYS A 476 14.83 -28.95 -8.14
CA LYS A 476 13.86 -30.06 -8.19
C LYS A 476 13.44 -30.42 -9.62
N ASP A 477 13.21 -29.42 -10.46
CA ASP A 477 12.74 -29.60 -11.83
C ASP A 477 13.87 -30.13 -12.74
N ILE A 478 15.11 -29.70 -12.49
CA ILE A 478 16.31 -30.24 -13.16
C ILE A 478 16.51 -31.73 -12.81
N ILE A 479 16.31 -32.11 -11.54
CA ILE A 479 16.35 -33.53 -11.13
C ILE A 479 15.33 -34.34 -11.93
N ALA A 480 14.08 -33.88 -11.99
CA ALA A 480 13.03 -34.57 -12.73
C ALA A 480 13.33 -34.66 -14.23
N ALA A 481 13.84 -33.60 -14.84
CA ALA A 481 14.20 -33.57 -16.26
C ALA A 481 15.34 -34.55 -16.60
N LEU A 482 16.36 -34.64 -15.74
CA LEU A 482 17.49 -35.56 -15.93
C LEU A 482 17.11 -37.01 -15.61
N GLU A 483 16.34 -37.27 -14.54
CA GLU A 483 15.86 -38.62 -14.20
C GLU A 483 14.94 -39.21 -15.29
N ASN A 484 14.08 -38.39 -15.89
CA ASN A 484 13.23 -38.79 -17.01
C ASN A 484 14.02 -39.11 -18.29
N SER A 485 15.28 -38.65 -18.38
CA SER A 485 16.16 -38.86 -19.52
C SER A 485 17.22 -39.93 -19.23
N ALA A 486 16.77 -41.16 -18.96
CA ALA A 486 17.65 -42.29 -18.65
C ALA A 486 18.73 -42.55 -19.74
N ALA A 487 18.38 -42.34 -21.02
CA ALA A 487 19.31 -42.52 -22.15
C ALA A 487 20.45 -41.48 -22.19
N LEU A 488 20.24 -40.30 -21.60
CA LEU A 488 21.23 -39.22 -21.51
C LEU A 488 22.18 -39.46 -20.33
N LEU A 489 21.66 -40.01 -19.23
CA LEU A 489 22.46 -40.43 -18.09
C LEU A 489 23.35 -41.65 -18.40
N GLU A 490 22.91 -42.58 -19.25
CA GLU A 490 23.71 -43.79 -19.54
C GLU A 490 25.01 -43.52 -20.32
N ASN A 491 25.10 -42.44 -21.11
CA ASN A 491 26.20 -42.22 -22.05
C ASN A 491 27.09 -41.02 -21.73
N GLU A 492 26.73 -40.15 -20.79
CA GLU A 492 27.41 -38.86 -20.56
C GLU A 492 27.75 -38.66 -19.07
N PRO A 493 29.04 -38.66 -18.68
CA PRO A 493 29.45 -38.54 -17.27
C PRO A 493 29.15 -37.15 -16.68
N ASP A 494 29.16 -36.11 -17.52
CA ASP A 494 28.88 -34.74 -17.10
C ASP A 494 27.41 -34.55 -16.70
N ALA A 495 26.49 -35.34 -17.26
CA ALA A 495 25.08 -35.33 -16.86
C ALA A 495 24.87 -35.87 -15.43
N TRP A 496 25.60 -36.92 -15.06
CA TRP A 496 25.62 -37.44 -13.68
C TRP A 496 26.20 -36.43 -12.70
N TYR A 497 27.22 -35.68 -13.11
CA TYR A 497 27.82 -34.63 -12.29
C TYR A 497 26.85 -33.47 -12.03
N VAL A 498 26.12 -33.00 -13.04
CA VAL A 498 25.08 -31.98 -12.89
C VAL A 498 23.93 -32.49 -12.01
N LEU A 499 23.50 -33.74 -12.18
CA LEU A 499 22.48 -34.37 -11.33
C LEU A 499 22.93 -34.45 -9.86
N GLY A 500 24.18 -34.82 -9.60
CA GLY A 500 24.76 -34.83 -8.25
C GLY A 500 24.76 -33.44 -7.60
N LYS A 501 25.10 -32.39 -8.35
CA LYS A 501 25.01 -31.00 -7.88
C LYS A 501 23.56 -30.58 -7.59
N ALA A 502 22.61 -30.98 -8.43
CA ALA A 502 21.19 -30.68 -8.22
C ALA A 502 20.66 -31.34 -6.93
N TYR A 503 20.99 -32.61 -6.68
CA TYR A 503 20.66 -33.28 -5.42
C TYR A 503 21.32 -32.62 -4.21
N GLN A 504 22.58 -32.19 -4.33
CA GLN A 504 23.27 -31.48 -3.26
C GLN A 504 22.57 -30.16 -2.91
N LYS A 505 22.09 -29.41 -3.91
CA LYS A 505 21.33 -28.17 -3.73
C LYS A 505 19.93 -28.39 -3.15
N ASN A 506 19.36 -29.57 -3.35
CA ASN A 506 18.05 -29.98 -2.81
C ASN A 506 18.14 -30.77 -1.49
N ASP A 507 19.27 -30.66 -0.78
CA ASP A 507 19.58 -31.35 0.50
C ASP A 507 19.52 -32.89 0.48
N GLN A 508 19.57 -33.52 -0.70
CA GLN A 508 19.56 -34.98 -0.88
C GLN A 508 20.99 -35.55 -0.96
N LYS A 509 21.72 -35.50 0.16
CA LYS A 509 23.16 -35.84 0.23
C LYS A 509 23.51 -37.28 -0.19
N GLU A 510 22.67 -38.25 0.15
CA GLU A 510 22.91 -39.67 -0.20
C GLU A 510 22.80 -39.90 -1.71
N LYS A 511 21.75 -39.37 -2.34
CA LYS A 511 21.57 -39.44 -3.80
C LYS A 511 22.62 -38.66 -4.57
N ALA A 512 23.08 -37.52 -4.02
CA ALA A 512 24.18 -36.76 -4.60
C ALA A 512 25.47 -37.61 -4.67
N LEU A 513 25.81 -38.33 -3.59
CA LEU A 513 26.97 -39.23 -3.56
C LEU A 513 26.86 -40.38 -4.56
N GLU A 514 25.68 -40.96 -4.72
CA GLU A 514 25.44 -42.01 -5.72
C GLU A 514 25.58 -41.48 -7.15
N ALA A 515 25.05 -40.30 -7.45
CA ALA A 515 25.19 -39.67 -8.75
C ALA A 515 26.66 -39.32 -9.08
N PHE A 516 27.43 -38.81 -8.12
CA PHE A 516 28.86 -38.54 -8.34
C PHE A 516 29.68 -39.81 -8.58
N ARG A 517 29.38 -40.91 -7.87
CA ARG A 517 30.04 -42.20 -8.14
C ARG A 517 29.76 -42.71 -9.55
N LYS A 518 28.52 -42.59 -10.01
CA LYS A 518 28.14 -42.97 -11.38
C LYS A 518 28.82 -42.09 -12.43
N ALA A 519 29.01 -40.80 -12.16
CA ALA A 519 29.80 -39.90 -13.02
C ALA A 519 31.24 -40.37 -13.17
N GLU A 520 31.88 -40.79 -12.05
CA GLU A 520 33.24 -41.35 -12.09
C GLU A 520 33.27 -42.65 -12.88
N GLU A 521 32.37 -43.60 -12.59
CA GLU A 521 32.32 -44.90 -13.27
C GLU A 521 32.15 -44.78 -14.80
N THR A 522 31.28 -43.87 -15.25
CA THR A 522 31.02 -43.61 -16.67
C THR A 522 32.13 -42.81 -17.35
N SER A 523 32.98 -42.10 -16.61
CA SER A 523 34.14 -41.39 -17.16
C SER A 523 35.33 -42.31 -17.46
N PHE A 524 35.36 -43.52 -16.87
CA PHE A 524 36.43 -44.51 -17.03
C PHE A 524 36.04 -45.71 -17.92
N SER A 525 34.77 -45.81 -18.33
CA SER A 525 34.25 -46.81 -19.28
C SER A 525 34.34 -46.31 -20.72
#